data_AF-A0A832N6C6-F1
#
_entry.id   AF-A0A832N6C6-F1
#
_cell.length_a   1.000
_cell.length_b   1.000
_cell.length_c   1.000
_cell.angle_alpha   90.00
_cell.angle_beta   90.00
_cell.angle_gamma   90.00
#
_symmetry.space_group_name_H-M   'P 1'
#
loop_
_entity.id
_entity.type
_entity.pdbx_description
1 polymer ?
#
loop_
_entity_poly.entity_id
_entity_poly.type
_entity_poly.pdbx_seq_one_letter_code
_entity_poly.pdbx_strand_id
1 'polypeptide(L)' 'MLTVGQVAPDFEVEAFAEGTFKRVRLSDYRGRWVVLLFYPADFTFV' A
#
# COMPACT_ATOMS: atom_id res chain seq x y z
N MET A 1 17.28 2.44 2.55
CA MET A 1 17.45 1.38 1.53
C MET A 1 16.47 0.28 1.88
N LEU A 2 15.66 -0.19 0.93
CA LEU A 2 14.76 -1.33 1.14
C LEU A 2 15.53 -2.61 0.84
N THR A 3 15.49 -3.58 1.76
CA THR A 3 16.22 -4.84 1.62
C THR A 3 15.26 -6.01 1.82
N VAL A 4 15.36 -7.03 0.96
CA VAL A 4 14.55 -8.25 1.08
C VAL A 4 14.85 -8.96 2.40
N GLY A 5 13.82 -9.50 3.04
CA GLY A 5 13.92 -10.22 4.33
C GLY A 5 13.94 -9.31 5.56
N GLN A 6 14.04 -7.98 5.39
CA GLN A 6 13.83 -7.03 6.48
C GLN A 6 12.34 -6.70 6.64
N VAL A 7 11.97 -6.23 7.83
CA VAL A 7 10.62 -5.74 8.10
C VAL A 7 10.32 -4.58 7.13
N ALA A 8 9.23 -4.70 6.37
CA ALA A 8 8.77 -3.63 5.50
C ALA A 8 8.52 -2.36 6.33
N PRO A 9 9.02 -1.18 5.92
CA PRO A 9 8.77 0.07 6.63
C PRO A 9 7.27 0.34 6.72
N ASP A 10 6.82 0.74 7.91
CA ASP A 10 5.44 1.15 8.07
C ASP A 10 5.21 2.49 7.36
N PHE A 11 4.02 2.66 6.83
CA PHE A 11 3.58 3.89 6.20
C PHE A 11 2.09 4.05 6.39
N GLU A 12 1.63 5.29 6.30
CA GLU A 12 0.23 5.66 6.32
C GLU A 12 -0.08 6.46 5.06
N VAL A 13 -1.17 6.10 4.37
CA VAL A 13 -1.64 6.80 3.18
C VAL A 13 -3.14 6.97 3.22
N GLU A 14 -3.65 7.97 2.51
CA GLU A 14 -5.05 8.04 2.15
C GLU A 14 -5.29 7.12 0.94
N ALA A 15 -6.29 6.25 1.06
CA ALA A 15 -6.64 5.29 0.01
C ALA A 15 -8.14 5.36 -0.27
N PHE A 16 -8.51 5.19 -1.54
CA PHE A 16 -9.90 5.03 -1.94
C PHE A 16 -10.26 3.54 -1.99
N ALA A 17 -11.17 3.10 -1.12
CA ALA A 17 -11.61 1.72 -1.02
C ALA A 17 -13.09 1.64 -0.63
N GLU A 18 -13.83 0.70 -1.21
CA GLU A 18 -15.27 0.51 -0.94
C GLU A 18 -16.09 1.79 -1.15
N GLY A 19 -15.72 2.61 -2.15
CA GLY A 19 -16.43 3.85 -2.48
C GLY A 19 -16.16 5.03 -1.53
N THR A 20 -15.20 4.91 -0.60
CA THR A 20 -14.91 5.96 0.39
C THR A 20 -13.40 6.17 0.55
N PHE A 21 -13.00 7.36 0.99
CA PHE A 21 -11.63 7.63 1.41
C PHE A 21 -11.41 7.12 2.83
N LYS A 22 -10.33 6.35 3.01
CA LYS A 22 -9.93 5.78 4.30
C LYS A 22 -8.44 5.99 4.48
N ARG A 23 -8.02 6.18 5.72
CA ARG A 23 -6.60 6.20 6.09
C ARG A 23 -6.15 4.78 6.37
N VAL A 24 -5.11 4.34 5.67
CA VAL A 24 -4.62 2.95 5.70
C VAL A 24 -3.17 2.93 6.16
N ARG A 25 -2.86 2.07 7.13
CA ARG A 25 -1.48 1.77 7.52
C ARG A 25 -1.09 0.36 7.11
N LEU A 26 0.17 0.18 6.72
CA LEU A 26 0.68 -1.17 6.47
C LEU A 26 0.57 -2.06 7.72
N SER A 27 0.80 -1.49 8.90
CA SER A 27 0.65 -2.19 10.19
C SER A 27 -0.76 -2.69 10.50
N ASP A 28 -1.82 -2.15 9.87
CA ASP A 28 -3.19 -2.64 10.05
C ASP A 28 -3.41 -4.05 9.45
N TYR A 29 -2.48 -4.52 8.61
CA TYR A 29 -2.54 -5.82 7.94
C TYR A 29 -1.66 -6.91 8.55
N ARG A 30 -1.09 -6.68 9.74
CA ARG A 30 -0.30 -7.71 10.46
C ARG A 30 -1.09 -9.01 10.61
N GLY A 31 -0.41 -10.14 10.45
CA GLY A 31 -1.02 -11.47 10.48
C GLY A 31 -1.68 -11.91 9.15
N ARG A 32 -1.65 -11.08 8.12
CA ARG A 32 -2.11 -11.40 6.75
C ARG A 32 -0.95 -11.28 5.76
N TRP A 33 -1.02 -12.03 4.67
CA TRP A 33 -0.16 -11.80 3.52
C TRP A 33 -0.61 -10.52 2.81
N VAL A 34 0.36 -9.67 2.45
CA VAL A 34 0.12 -8.38 1.79
C VAL A 34 0.98 -8.31 0.53
N VAL A 35 0.38 -7.86 -0.58
CA VAL A 35 1.07 -7.52 -1.82
C VAL A 35 0.97 -6.02 -2.01
N LEU A 36 2.11 -5.34 -2.13
CA LEU A 36 2.18 -3.92 -2.47
C LEU A 36 2.48 -3.78 -3.96
N LEU A 37 1.53 -3.22 -4.71
CA LEU A 37 1.66 -2.97 -6.14
C LEU A 37 1.83 -1.47 -6.37
N PHE A 38 2.92 -1.09 -7.04
CA PHE A 38 3.14 0.28 -7.50
C PHE A 38 2.89 0.32 -9.01
N TYR A 39 2.14 1.32 -9.47
CA TYR A 39 1.90 1.58 -10.88
C TYR A 39 2.13 3.06 -11.19
N PRO A 40 2.40 3.45 -12.46
CA PRO A 40 2.94 4.77 -12.78
C PRO A 40 1.99 5.94 -12.47
N ALA A 41 0.74 5.87 -12.96
CA ALA A 41 -0.27 6.89 -12.76
C ALA A 41 -1.66 6.38 -13.18
N ASP A 42 -2.72 6.99 -12.64
CA ASP A 42 -4.07 6.83 -13.17
C ASP A 42 -4.23 7.56 -14.51
N PHE A 43 -5.16 7.08 -15.35
CA PHE A 43 -5.56 7.72 -16.61
C PHE A 43 -4.41 7.96 -17.61
N THR A 44 -3.48 7.01 -17.73
CA THR A 44 -2.45 7.05 -18.76
C THR A 44 -2.97 6.61 -20.13
N PHE A 45 -2.29 7.02 -21.21
CA PHE A 45 -2.52 6.48 -22.55
C PHE A 45 -2.07 5.01 -22.60
N VAL A 46 -2.86 4.17 -23.29
CA VAL A 46 -2.55 2.76 -23.58
C VAL A 46 -2.24 2.55 -25.05
#